data_AF-A0A0N7JHK8-F1
#
_entry.id   AF-A0A0N7JHK8-F1
#
_cell.length_a   1.000
_cell.length_b   1.000
_cell.length_c   1.000
_cell.angle_alpha   90.00
_cell.angle_beta   90.00
_cell.angle_gamma   90.00
#
_symmetry.space_group_name_H-M   'P 1'
#
loop_
_entity.id
_entity.type
_entity.pdbx_description
1 polymer ?
#
loop_
_entity_poly.entity_id
_entity_poly.type
_entity_poly.pdbx_seq_one_letter_code
_entity_poly.pdbx_strand_id
1 'polypeptide(L)'
;MSEYLLLMHVDAVDEAAAAWPAYLDGLAEAGRLRGGSSLGDGACFRKDGAVRPSTDHLAGFIRIAADSLEDAGSCLAGNPVYEAGGTVEIRLLLEDE
;
A
#
# COMPACT_ATOMS: atom_id res chain seq x y z
N MET A 1 4.12 -17.86 1.11
CA MET A 1 3.85 -16.42 1.16
C MET A 1 2.46 -16.11 0.64
N SER A 2 1.65 -15.53 1.51
CA SER A 2 0.39 -14.88 1.14
C SER A 2 0.67 -13.50 0.57
N GLU A 3 -0.30 -12.92 -0.13
CA GLU A 3 -0.20 -11.55 -0.60
C GLU A 3 -0.75 -10.56 0.42
N TYR A 4 -0.10 -9.41 0.55
CA TYR A 4 -0.56 -8.29 1.35
C TYR A 4 -0.57 -7.02 0.52
N LEU A 5 -1.52 -6.13 0.82
CA LEU A 5 -1.58 -4.76 0.35
C LEU A 5 -0.96 -3.85 1.41
N LEU A 6 0.00 -3.03 1.00
CA LEU A 6 0.40 -1.81 1.70
C LEU A 6 -0.41 -0.67 1.08
N LEU A 7 -1.23 -0.01 1.88
CA LEU A 7 -2.07 1.11 1.49
C LEU A 7 -1.49 2.38 2.09
N MET A 8 -1.07 3.32 1.25
CA MET A 8 -0.41 4.55 1.70
C MET A 8 -1.44 5.65 1.93
N HIS A 9 -1.44 6.24 3.12
CA HIS A 9 -2.31 7.36 3.45
C HIS A 9 -1.67 8.71 3.04
N VAL A 10 -2.51 9.70 2.71
CA VAL A 10 -2.10 11.07 2.35
C VAL A 10 -1.78 11.94 3.59
N ASP A 11 -1.07 11.40 4.57
CA ASP A 11 -0.75 12.06 5.84
C ASP A 11 0.77 12.19 6.12
N ALA A 12 1.61 11.78 5.16
CA ALA A 12 3.05 12.03 5.21
C ALA A 12 3.36 13.53 5.06
N VAL A 13 4.31 14.04 5.85
CA VAL A 13 4.65 15.47 5.88
C VAL A 13 5.73 15.84 4.85
N ASP A 14 6.68 14.94 4.60
CA ASP A 14 7.83 15.16 3.71
C ASP A 14 8.20 13.87 2.97
N GLU A 15 7.24 13.32 2.23
CA GLU A 15 7.46 12.12 1.42
C GLU A 15 8.48 12.40 0.31
N ALA A 16 9.64 11.76 0.40
CA ALA A 16 10.68 11.89 -0.59
C ALA A 16 10.35 11.07 -1.86
N ALA A 17 9.67 11.69 -2.83
CA ALA A 17 9.27 11.02 -4.07
C ALA A 17 10.44 10.33 -4.82
N ALA A 18 11.65 10.87 -4.71
CA ALA A 18 12.86 10.29 -5.31
C ALA A 18 13.32 8.97 -4.66
N ALA A 19 12.81 8.63 -3.47
CA ALA A 19 13.15 7.40 -2.76
C ALA A 19 12.33 6.19 -3.23
N TRP A 20 11.23 6.40 -3.96
CA TRP A 20 10.36 5.32 -4.45
C TRP A 20 11.08 4.26 -5.29
N PRO A 21 11.91 4.61 -6.30
CA PRO A 21 12.59 3.61 -7.11
C PRO A 21 13.45 2.66 -6.27
N ALA A 22 14.29 3.21 -5.38
CA ALA A 22 15.18 2.41 -4.53
C ALA A 22 14.41 1.47 -3.60
N TYR A 23 13.30 1.92 -3.01
CA TYR A 23 12.45 1.09 -2.17
C TYR A 23 11.78 -0.04 -2.95
N LEU A 24 11.21 0.26 -4.12
CA LEU A 24 10.56 -0.74 -4.98
C LEU A 24 11.57 -1.76 -5.51
N ASP A 25 12.77 -1.31 -5.91
CA ASP A 25 13.86 -2.18 -6.33
C ASP A 25 14.27 -3.14 -5.19
N GLY A 26 14.40 -2.63 -3.96
CA GLY A 26 14.69 -3.46 -2.79
C GLY A 26 13.63 -4.55 -2.53
N LEU A 27 12.35 -4.22 -2.68
CA LEU A 27 11.27 -5.22 -2.58
C LEU A 27 11.31 -6.25 -3.73
N ALA A 28 11.67 -5.81 -4.94
CA ALA A 28 11.78 -6.68 -6.10
C ALA A 28 12.96 -7.64 -5.98
N GLU A 29 14.14 -7.15 -5.58
CA GLU A 29 15.34 -7.94 -5.32
C GLU A 29 15.13 -8.97 -4.20
N ALA A 30 14.36 -8.60 -3.17
CA ALA A 30 13.94 -9.52 -2.11
C ALA A 30 12.88 -10.55 -2.56
N GLY A 31 12.42 -10.51 -3.81
CA GLY A 31 11.38 -11.40 -4.33
C GLY A 31 9.99 -11.14 -3.73
N ARG A 32 9.79 -10.00 -3.06
CA ARG A 32 8.56 -9.64 -2.35
C ARG A 32 7.57 -8.88 -3.21
N LEU A 33 8.03 -8.03 -4.13
CA LEU A 33 7.14 -7.17 -4.93
C LEU A 33 6.22 -7.99 -5.86
N ARG A 34 4.93 -7.67 -5.88
CA ARG A 34 3.91 -8.25 -6.79
C ARG A 34 3.23 -7.21 -7.68
N GLY A 35 3.48 -5.93 -7.43
CA GLY A 35 2.97 -4.81 -8.21
C GLY A 35 2.52 -3.67 -7.30
N GLY A 36 1.96 -2.62 -7.89
CA GLY A 36 1.50 -1.45 -7.16
C GLY A 36 1.25 -0.29 -8.11
N SER A 37 0.55 0.72 -7.62
CA SER A 37 0.32 1.97 -8.36
C SER A 37 -0.09 3.07 -7.40
N SER A 38 0.16 4.32 -7.82
CA SER A 38 -0.57 5.48 -7.32
C SER A 38 -2.06 5.36 -7.66
N LEU A 39 -2.91 5.87 -6.77
CA LEU A 39 -4.34 6.03 -6.99
C LEU A 39 -4.63 7.47 -7.43
N GLY A 40 -5.50 7.61 -8.41
CA GLY A 40 -6.06 8.91 -8.80
C GLY A 40 -7.46 9.11 -8.21
N ASP A 41 -8.16 10.14 -8.70
CA ASP A 41 -9.54 10.42 -8.31
C ASP A 41 -10.46 9.21 -8.52
N GLY A 42 -11.50 9.11 -7.70
CA GLY A 42 -12.47 8.01 -7.73
C GLY A 42 -13.88 8.43 -7.36
N ALA A 43 -14.81 7.49 -7.43
CA ALA A 43 -16.19 7.67 -7.00
C ALA A 43 -16.74 6.36 -6.42
N CYS A 44 -17.61 6.48 -5.42
CA CYS A 44 -18.33 5.33 -4.86
C CYS A 44 -19.67 5.15 -5.56
N PHE A 45 -19.97 3.90 -5.93
CA PHE A 45 -21.22 3.52 -6.56
C PHE A 45 -21.92 2.47 -5.71
N ARG A 46 -23.25 2.59 -5.58
CA ARG A 46 -24.10 1.60 -4.91
C ARG A 46 -25.36 1.39 -5.75
N LYS A 47 -25.79 0.13 -5.88
CA LYS A 47 -26.99 -0.21 -6.65
C LYS A 47 -28.26 0.40 -6.06
N ASP A 48 -28.44 0.26 -4.74
CA ASP A 48 -29.60 0.76 -4.00
C ASP A 48 -29.20 1.29 -2.61
N GLY A 49 -29.86 2.37 -2.18
CA GLY A 49 -29.65 3.01 -0.87
C GLY A 49 -28.49 4.01 -0.84
N ALA A 50 -28.12 4.44 0.38
CA ALA A 50 -27.09 5.47 0.57
C ALA A 50 -25.69 4.98 0.17
N VAL A 51 -25.02 5.78 -0.67
CA VAL A 51 -23.63 5.57 -1.05
C VAL A 51 -22.72 5.80 0.17
N ARG A 52 -21.69 4.97 0.30
CA ARG A 52 -20.68 5.12 1.36
C ARG A 52 -19.66 6.20 0.97
N PRO A 53 -19.00 6.86 1.94
CA PRO A 53 -17.92 7.78 1.64
C PRO A 53 -16.78 7.10 0.87
N SER A 54 -16.12 7.86 0.00
CA SER A 54 -14.91 7.45 -0.70
C SER A 54 -13.70 7.42 0.23
N THR A 55 -12.69 6.64 -0.15
CA THR A 55 -11.42 6.51 0.54
C THR A 55 -10.42 7.54 0.01
N ASP A 56 -10.77 8.83 0.11
CA ASP A 56 -9.96 9.93 -0.45
C ASP A 56 -8.62 10.13 0.28
N HIS A 57 -8.44 9.43 1.40
CA HIS A 57 -7.22 9.47 2.19
C HIS A 57 -6.14 8.49 1.71
N LEU A 58 -6.38 7.71 0.65
CA LEU A 58 -5.41 6.75 0.12
C LEU A 58 -4.73 7.29 -1.14
N ALA A 59 -3.39 7.32 -1.14
CA ALA A 59 -2.56 7.84 -2.23
C ALA A 59 -2.15 6.76 -3.24
N GLY A 60 -2.12 5.50 -2.81
CA GLY A 60 -1.56 4.40 -3.60
C GLY A 60 -1.62 3.08 -2.87
N PHE A 61 -1.26 2.01 -3.58
CA PHE A 61 -1.09 0.70 -3.01
C PHE A 61 0.15 -0.02 -3.56
N ILE A 62 0.67 -0.97 -2.78
CA ILE A 62 1.70 -1.92 -3.19
C ILE A 62 1.24 -3.32 -2.79
N ARG A 63 1.35 -4.27 -3.71
CA ARG A 63 1.18 -5.69 -3.42
C ARG A 63 2.53 -6.32 -3.13
N ILE A 64 2.63 -7.00 -2.00
CA ILE A 64 3.82 -7.73 -1.59
C ILE A 64 3.45 -9.18 -1.25
N ALA A 65 4.45 -10.06 -1.33
CA ALA A 65 4.40 -11.39 -0.76
C ALA A 65 5.14 -11.42 0.58
N ALA A 66 4.51 -12.04 1.59
CA ALA A 66 5.07 -12.21 2.92
C ALA A 66 4.49 -13.48 3.57
N ASP A 67 5.17 -14.03 4.58
CA ASP A 67 4.72 -15.25 5.26
C ASP A 67 3.75 -14.98 6.42
N SER A 68 3.72 -13.76 6.94
CA SER A 68 2.81 -13.32 8.00
C SER A 68 2.61 -11.80 7.96
N LEU A 69 1.67 -11.28 8.77
CA LEU A 69 1.51 -9.83 8.93
C LEU A 69 2.76 -9.18 9.55
N GLU A 70 3.42 -9.88 10.47
CA GLU A 70 4.68 -9.42 11.08
C GLU A 70 5.80 -9.35 10.03
N ASP A 71 5.92 -10.38 9.19
CA ASP A 71 6.89 -10.40 8.08
C ASP A 71 6.57 -9.33 7.03
N ALA A 72 5.29 -9.09 6.73
CA ALA A 72 4.86 -7.98 5.87
C ALA A 72 5.25 -6.62 6.45
N GLY A 73 5.24 -6.47 7.78
CA GLY A 73 5.71 -5.28 8.48
C GLY A 73 7.19 -4.97 8.23
N SER A 74 8.03 -5.99 7.99
CA SER A 74 9.44 -5.78 7.64
C SER A 74 9.61 -5.05 6.30
N CYS A 75 8.61 -5.12 5.42
CA CYS A 75 8.61 -4.39 4.16
C CYS A 75 8.36 -2.88 4.31
N LEU A 76 8.04 -2.38 5.51
CA LEU A 76 7.90 -0.93 5.72
C LEU A 76 9.23 -0.19 5.72
N ALA A 77 10.34 -0.87 6.01
CA ALA A 77 11.65 -0.25 6.04
C ALA A 77 12.01 0.35 4.67
N GLY A 78 12.27 1.65 4.64
CA GLY A 78 12.56 2.40 3.42
C GLY A 78 11.32 2.82 2.62
N ASN A 79 10.10 2.51 3.07
CA ASN A 79 8.88 2.99 2.42
C ASN A 79 8.77 4.53 2.58
N PRO A 80 8.74 5.32 1.49
CA PRO A 80 8.83 6.78 1.60
C PRO A 80 7.73 7.45 2.44
N VAL A 81 6.52 6.88 2.47
CA VAL A 81 5.41 7.39 3.29
C VAL A 81 5.64 7.08 4.76
N TYR A 82 6.03 5.85 5.07
CA TYR A 82 6.32 5.42 6.44
C TYR A 82 7.52 6.19 7.04
N GLU A 83 8.61 6.32 6.28
CA GLU A 83 9.82 7.05 6.71
C GLU A 83 9.56 8.55 6.90
N ALA A 84 8.58 9.12 6.20
CA ALA A 84 8.13 10.49 6.37
C ALA A 84 7.11 10.68 7.52
N GLY A 85 6.87 9.64 8.32
CA GLY A 85 5.94 9.66 9.46
C GLY A 85 4.46 9.51 9.09
N GLY A 86 4.16 9.17 7.84
CA GLY A 86 2.81 8.88 7.37
C GLY A 86 2.34 7.46 7.71
N THR A 87 1.07 7.20 7.46
CA THR A 87 0.42 5.93 7.76
C THR A 87 0.50 4.99 6.55
N VAL A 88 0.93 3.75 6.78
CA VAL A 88 0.80 2.63 5.83
C VAL A 88 -0.03 1.53 6.47
N GLU A 89 -1.22 1.28 5.92
CA GLU A 89 -2.10 0.20 6.35
C GLU A 89 -1.74 -1.10 5.64
N ILE A 90 -1.49 -2.18 6.39
CA ILE A 90 -1.19 -3.51 5.82
C ILE A 90 -2.43 -4.41 5.90
N ARG A 91 -2.84 -4.98 4.76
CA ARG A 91 -4.00 -5.88 4.65
C ARG A 91 -3.63 -7.18 3.96
N LEU A 92 -4.04 -8.31 4.53
CA LEU A 92 -3.99 -9.60 3.85
C LEU A 92 -4.93 -9.56 2.64
N LEU A 93 -4.42 -9.96 1.47
CA LEU A 93 -5.22 -10.22 0.29
C LEU A 93 -5.59 -11.71 0.30
N LEU A 94 -6.88 -12.00 0.51
CA LEU A 94 -7.39 -13.37 0.47
C LEU A 94 -7.50 -13.81 -1.00
N GLU A 95 -7.10 -15.05 -1.26
CA GLU A 95 -7.36 -15.71 -2.53
C GLU A 95 -8.83 -16.19 -2.53
N ASP A 96 -9.50 -16.05 -3.67
CA ASP A 96 -10.82 -16.66 -3.86
C ASP A 96 -10.68 -18.19 -3.85
N GLU A 97 -11.57 -18.89 -3.13
CA GLU A 97 -11.68 -20.36 -3.16
C GLU A 97 -12.27 -20.89 -4.48
#